data_AF-A0A5D2YKL9-F1
#
_entry.id   AF-A0A5D2YKL9-F1
#
_cell.length_a   1.000
_cell.length_b   1.000
_cell.length_c   1.000
_cell.angle_alpha   90.00
_cell.angle_beta   90.00
_cell.angle_gamma   90.00
#
_symmetry.space_group_name_H-M   'P 1'
#
loop_
_entity.id
_entity.type
_entity.pdbx_description
1 polymer ?
#
loop_
_entity_poly.entity_id
_entity_poly.type
_entity_poly.pdbx_seq_one_letter_code
_entity_poly.pdbx_strand_id
1 'polypeptide(L)'
;MGFPVGYMEVFLPKLFVYTLSFLGFIRNLIVSLSDCLGLSDFLDTDAVWPENPTRATTGNPPVSAVLIREILPVIKFKELVVIGDPPESCAVCLYEFEVGEDIRWLTNCRHVFHRACLDRWMDHDQKTCPLCRTSFVPDELQDEFNQRLWAASGVNDFYSDYSTVPGL
;
A
#
# COMPACT_ATOMS: atom_id res chain seq x y z
N MET A 1 -49.58 18.66 -1.59
CA MET A 1 -48.93 17.36 -1.32
C MET A 1 -47.65 17.64 -0.53
N GLY A 2 -47.78 17.88 0.78
CA GLY A 2 -46.63 18.08 1.67
C GLY A 2 -46.19 16.73 2.21
N PHE A 3 -44.97 16.31 1.92
CA PHE A 3 -44.35 15.19 2.60
C PHE A 3 -43.55 15.73 3.79
N PRO A 4 -43.82 15.31 5.03
CA PRO A 4 -42.89 15.48 6.12
C PRO A 4 -41.89 14.32 6.04
N VAL A 5 -40.75 14.53 5.37
CA VAL A 5 -39.61 13.63 5.57
C VAL A 5 -38.99 14.05 6.89
N GLY A 6 -39.32 13.30 7.93
CA GLY A 6 -38.73 13.45 9.24
C GLY A 6 -37.23 13.26 9.14
N TYR A 7 -36.50 14.38 9.16
CA TYR A 7 -35.10 14.36 9.51
C TYR A 7 -35.03 13.86 10.96
N MET A 8 -34.69 12.59 11.11
CA MET A 8 -34.08 12.08 12.33
C MET A 8 -32.70 12.73 12.42
N GLU A 9 -32.72 14.00 12.80
CA GLU A 9 -31.57 14.85 13.06
C GLU A 9 -30.65 14.17 14.08
N VAL A 10 -29.56 13.58 13.56
CA VAL A 10 -28.19 13.82 14.04
C VAL A 10 -27.96 13.82 15.58
N PHE A 11 -28.43 12.78 16.27
CA PHE A 11 -27.85 12.38 17.58
C PHE A 11 -26.65 11.44 17.45
N LEU A 12 -26.32 11.05 16.22
CA LEU A 12 -25.13 10.24 15.91
C LEU A 12 -23.78 10.99 15.91
N PRO A 13 -23.62 12.32 15.78
CA PRO A 13 -22.30 12.93 15.58
C PRO A 13 -21.31 12.62 16.71
N LYS A 14 -21.74 12.79 17.96
CA LYS A 14 -20.83 12.61 19.10
C LYS A 14 -20.72 11.15 19.50
N LEU A 15 -21.83 10.42 19.59
CA LEU A 15 -21.82 9.03 20.01
C LEU A 15 -21.06 8.17 18.98
N PHE A 16 -21.27 8.40 17.69
CA PHE A 16 -20.55 7.71 16.62
C PHE A 16 -19.05 8.05 16.66
N VAL A 17 -18.68 9.33 16.78
CA VAL A 17 -17.26 9.73 16.88
C VAL A 17 -16.61 9.15 18.13
N TYR A 18 -17.29 9.12 19.28
CA TYR A 18 -16.79 8.47 20.48
C TYR A 18 -16.68 6.96 20.32
N THR A 19 -17.62 6.31 19.63
CA THR A 19 -17.50 4.88 19.33
C THR A 19 -16.33 4.58 18.39
N LEU A 20 -16.11 5.37 17.35
CA LEU A 20 -14.96 5.22 16.47
C LEU A 20 -13.63 5.48 17.19
N SER A 21 -13.59 6.52 18.05
CA SER A 21 -12.43 6.83 18.88
C SER A 21 -12.13 5.72 19.88
N PHE A 22 -13.16 5.16 20.51
CA PHE A 22 -13.04 4.04 21.46
C PHE A 22 -12.61 2.75 20.75
N LEU A 23 -13.14 2.47 19.56
CA LEU A 23 -12.68 1.35 18.73
C LEU A 23 -11.22 1.52 18.31
N GLY A 24 -10.80 2.74 17.96
CA GLY A 24 -9.40 3.09 17.68
C GLY A 24 -8.50 2.87 18.90
N PHE A 25 -8.94 3.33 20.07
CA PHE A 25 -8.21 3.14 21.33
C PHE A 25 -8.07 1.67 21.71
N ILE A 26 -9.15 0.87 21.61
CA ILE A 26 -9.10 -0.58 21.85
C ILE A 26 -8.11 -1.24 20.90
N ARG A 27 -8.15 -0.90 19.61
CA ARG A 27 -7.21 -1.45 18.63
C ARG A 27 -5.77 -1.11 18.99
N ASN A 28 -5.47 0.15 19.30
CA ASN A 28 -4.14 0.58 19.71
C ASN A 28 -3.69 -0.11 21.02
N LEU A 29 -4.60 -0.31 21.98
CA LEU A 29 -4.32 -1.05 23.21
C LEU A 29 -4.00 -2.53 22.93
N ILE A 30 -4.76 -3.18 22.05
CA ILE A 30 -4.51 -4.58 21.65
C ILE A 30 -3.14 -4.72 21.00
N VAL A 31 -2.75 -3.78 20.13
CA VAL A 31 -1.45 -3.82 19.44
C VAL A 31 -0.29 -3.51 20.38
N SER A 32 -0.44 -2.48 21.22
CA SER A 32 0.57 -2.18 22.24
C SER A 32 0.77 -3.34 23.21
N LEU A 33 -0.32 -4.03 23.58
CA LEU A 33 -0.25 -5.26 24.39
C LEU A 33 0.39 -6.42 23.61
N SER A 34 0.09 -6.61 22.32
CA SER A 34 0.71 -7.66 21.51
C SER A 34 2.21 -7.45 21.34
N ASP A 35 2.66 -6.20 21.20
CA ASP A 35 4.07 -5.84 21.09
C ASP A 35 4.79 -6.01 22.44
N CYS A 36 4.15 -5.62 23.55
CA CYS A 36 4.70 -5.79 24.90
C CYS A 36 4.77 -7.25 25.36
N LEU A 37 3.86 -8.09 24.87
CA LEU A 37 3.82 -9.53 25.17
C LEU A 37 4.67 -10.35 24.18
N GLY A 38 5.29 -9.72 23.18
CA GLY A 38 6.08 -10.39 22.15
C GLY A 38 5.26 -11.35 21.28
N LEU A 39 3.96 -11.09 21.13
CA LEU A 39 3.01 -11.94 20.38
C LEU A 39 2.76 -11.44 18.96
N SER A 40 3.36 -10.31 18.55
CA SER A 40 3.26 -9.78 17.19
C SER A 40 3.68 -10.82 16.14
N ASP A 41 4.73 -11.61 16.44
CA ASP A 41 5.23 -12.68 15.56
C ASP A 41 4.24 -13.85 15.41
N PHE A 42 3.22 -13.93 16.26
CA PHE A 42 2.20 -14.98 16.25
C PHE A 42 0.86 -14.52 15.63
N LEU A 43 0.63 -13.21 15.55
CA LEU A 43 -0.56 -12.59 14.94
C LEU A 43 -0.35 -12.10 13.50
N ASP A 44 0.87 -12.23 12.96
CA ASP A 44 1.01 -12.64 11.56
C ASP A 44 0.41 -14.06 11.43
N THR A 45 -0.90 -14.15 11.64
CA THR A 45 -1.68 -15.23 11.04
C THR A 45 -1.42 -15.03 9.58
N ASP A 46 -0.60 -15.92 9.02
CA ASP A 46 -0.63 -16.31 7.63
C ASP A 46 -2.10 -16.55 7.30
N ALA A 47 -2.82 -15.47 6.99
CA ALA A 47 -4.08 -15.53 6.30
C ALA A 47 -3.65 -15.99 4.92
N VAL A 48 -3.45 -17.30 4.81
CA VAL A 48 -3.41 -18.08 3.59
C VAL A 48 -4.78 -17.86 2.96
N TRP A 49 -4.93 -16.71 2.30
CA TRP A 49 -5.92 -16.53 1.27
C TRP A 49 -5.71 -17.67 0.29
N PRO A 50 -6.75 -18.39 -0.15
CA PRO A 50 -6.60 -19.60 -0.95
C PRO A 50 -5.66 -19.33 -2.12
N GLU A 51 -4.46 -19.88 -1.99
CA GLU A 51 -3.33 -19.53 -2.83
C GLU A 51 -3.59 -20.07 -4.23
N ASN A 52 -3.39 -19.21 -5.23
CA ASN A 52 -3.15 -19.68 -6.58
C ASN A 52 -1.87 -20.56 -6.51
N PRO A 53 -1.89 -21.85 -6.90
CA PRO A 53 -0.82 -22.82 -6.60
C PRO A 53 0.57 -22.55 -7.21
N THR A 54 0.84 -21.36 -7.74
CA THR A 54 2.02 -21.10 -8.57
C THR A 54 3.10 -20.25 -7.91
N ARG A 55 2.96 -19.76 -6.67
CA ARG A 55 4.00 -18.90 -6.04
C ARG A 55 4.21 -19.14 -4.56
N ALA A 56 4.49 -20.39 -4.19
CA ALA A 56 5.24 -20.70 -2.98
C ALA A 56 6.73 -20.81 -3.33
N THR A 57 7.46 -19.69 -3.36
CA THR A 57 8.92 -19.73 -3.49
C THR A 57 9.57 -18.58 -2.73
N THR A 58 10.04 -18.87 -1.51
CA THR A 58 11.14 -18.19 -0.77
C THR A 58 10.93 -16.70 -0.42
N GLY A 59 11.36 -16.28 0.78
CA GLY A 59 11.19 -14.93 1.32
C GLY A 59 11.96 -13.80 0.62
N ASN A 60 12.00 -13.79 -0.70
CA ASN A 60 12.52 -12.69 -1.51
C ASN A 60 11.34 -11.91 -2.13
N PRO A 61 11.37 -10.57 -2.04
CA PRO A 61 10.33 -9.74 -2.65
C PRO A 61 10.33 -9.90 -4.19
N PRO A 62 9.18 -9.74 -4.86
CA PRO A 62 9.12 -9.80 -6.31
C PRO A 62 9.95 -8.66 -6.91
N VAL A 63 10.57 -8.90 -8.06
CA VAL A 63 11.42 -7.91 -8.75
C VAL A 63 10.68 -6.60 -8.99
N SER A 64 9.38 -6.68 -9.29
CA SER A 64 8.49 -5.52 -9.41
C SER A 64 8.46 -4.68 -8.14
N ALA A 65 8.36 -5.28 -6.96
CA ALA A 65 8.38 -4.56 -5.69
C ALA A 65 9.71 -3.86 -5.47
N VAL A 66 10.83 -4.54 -5.72
CA VAL A 66 12.18 -3.96 -5.57
C VAL A 66 12.34 -2.72 -6.44
N LEU A 67 11.99 -2.83 -7.73
CA LEU A 67 12.10 -1.72 -8.67
C LEU A 67 11.19 -0.55 -8.29
N ILE A 68 9.95 -0.82 -7.86
CA ILE A 68 9.02 0.25 -7.46
C ILE A 68 9.51 0.98 -6.20
N ARG A 69 10.12 0.25 -5.25
CA ARG A 69 10.67 0.85 -4.02
C ARG A 69 11.79 1.86 -4.28
N GLU A 70 12.52 1.72 -5.38
CA GLU A 70 13.55 2.68 -5.82
C GLU A 70 12.94 3.98 -6.35
N ILE A 71 11.75 3.90 -6.95
CA ILE A 71 11.03 5.05 -7.51
C ILE A 71 10.36 5.87 -6.40
N LEU A 72 9.86 5.19 -5.36
CA LEU A 72 9.08 5.82 -4.29
C LEU A 72 9.97 6.32 -3.15
N PRO A 73 10.03 7.64 -2.88
CA PRO A 73 10.86 8.17 -1.81
C PRO A 73 10.35 7.73 -0.43
N VAL A 74 11.31 7.47 0.47
CA VAL A 74 11.05 7.32 1.91
C VAL A 74 11.48 8.60 2.59
N ILE A 75 10.57 9.17 3.38
CA ILE A 75 10.81 10.39 4.16
C ILE A 75 10.29 10.17 5.57
N LYS A 76 10.72 10.99 6.52
CA LYS A 76 10.17 10.94 7.87
C LYS A 76 8.88 11.74 7.95
N PHE A 77 7.87 11.25 8.68
CA PHE A 77 6.58 11.92 8.79
C PHE A 77 6.70 13.39 9.23
N LYS A 78 7.62 13.67 10.16
CA LYS A 78 7.93 15.04 10.63
C LYS A 78 8.30 16.01 9.51
N GLU A 79 8.85 15.54 8.40
CA GLU A 79 9.28 16.37 7.27
C GLU A 79 8.09 16.74 6.37
N LEU A 80 7.04 15.90 6.31
CA LEU A 80 5.81 16.22 5.57
C LEU A 80 4.96 17.29 6.26
N VAL A 81 4.92 17.31 7.59
CA VAL A 81 4.16 18.31 8.36
C VAL A 81 4.65 19.74 8.05
N VAL A 82 5.90 19.88 7.57
CA VAL A 82 6.45 21.18 7.13
C VAL A 82 5.94 21.59 5.75
N ILE A 83 5.52 20.64 4.91
CA ILE A 83 5.18 20.84 3.49
C ILE A 83 3.66 21.06 3.30
N GLY A 84 2.82 20.67 4.26
CA GLY A 84 1.36 20.88 4.19
C GLY A 84 0.59 20.27 5.35
N ASP A 85 -0.70 19.99 5.12
CA ASP A 85 -1.62 19.27 6.02
C ASP A 85 -1.75 17.80 5.58
N PRO A 86 -0.75 16.93 5.85
CA PRO A 86 -0.81 15.52 5.48
C PRO A 86 -1.90 14.80 6.30
N PRO A 87 -2.45 13.69 5.78
CA PRO A 87 -3.39 12.87 6.55
C PRO A 87 -2.74 12.39 7.85
N GLU A 88 -3.51 12.39 8.94
CA GLU A 88 -3.02 12.01 10.28
C GLU A 88 -2.84 10.50 10.47
N SER A 89 -3.37 9.67 9.55
CA SER A 89 -3.33 8.21 9.67
C SER A 89 -3.09 7.48 8.35
N CYS A 90 -2.48 6.31 8.44
CA CYS A 90 -2.23 5.44 7.30
C CYS A 90 -3.49 4.66 6.93
N ALA A 91 -3.97 4.77 5.69
CA ALA A 91 -5.21 4.09 5.28
C ALA A 91 -5.09 2.56 5.14
N VAL A 92 -3.90 1.97 5.25
CA VAL A 92 -3.68 0.52 5.14
C VAL A 92 -3.81 -0.15 6.51
N CYS A 93 -3.04 0.31 7.50
CA CYS A 93 -3.07 -0.23 8.86
C CYS A 93 -4.04 0.54 9.79
N LEU A 94 -4.55 1.68 9.32
CA LEU A 94 -5.46 2.57 10.03
C LEU A 94 -4.87 3.19 11.31
N TYR A 95 -3.54 3.16 11.51
CA TYR A 95 -2.84 3.82 12.63
C TYR A 95 -2.46 5.25 12.31
N GLU A 96 -2.43 6.09 13.34
CA GLU A 96 -1.90 7.45 13.26
C GLU A 96 -0.41 7.43 12.93
N PHE A 97 0.08 8.48 12.28
CA PHE A 97 1.50 8.64 12.02
C PHE A 97 2.20 9.27 13.23
N GLU A 98 3.29 8.66 13.68
CA GLU A 98 4.12 9.19 14.75
C GLU A 98 5.29 10.03 14.23
N VAL A 99 5.73 10.98 15.06
CA VAL A 99 6.85 11.86 14.73
C VAL A 99 8.13 11.03 14.61
N GLY A 100 8.62 10.87 13.38
CA GLY A 100 9.88 10.19 13.09
C GLY A 100 9.72 8.84 12.40
N GLU A 101 8.48 8.38 12.20
CA GLU A 101 8.19 7.19 11.39
C GLU A 101 8.58 7.40 9.92
N ASP A 102 9.08 6.32 9.32
CA ASP A 102 9.36 6.25 7.90
C ASP A 102 8.06 6.04 7.13
N ILE A 103 7.76 6.98 6.24
CA ILE A 103 6.58 6.96 5.40
C ILE A 103 6.99 6.97 3.93
N ARG A 104 6.12 6.43 3.08
CA ARG A 104 6.21 6.59 1.63
C ARG A 104 5.16 7.60 1.18
N TRP A 105 5.64 8.66 0.54
CA TRP A 105 4.80 9.66 -0.09
C TRP A 105 4.77 9.42 -1.60
N LEU A 106 3.58 9.14 -2.13
CA LEU A 106 3.41 8.86 -3.55
C LEU A 106 3.40 10.17 -4.35
N THR A 107 4.42 10.41 -5.16
CA THR A 107 4.54 11.63 -5.98
C THR A 107 3.41 11.78 -6.99
N ASN A 108 2.89 10.66 -7.52
CA ASN A 108 1.87 10.66 -8.57
C ASN A 108 0.46 11.05 -8.07
N CYS A 109 0.09 10.65 -6.85
CA CYS A 109 -1.27 10.86 -6.31
C CYS A 109 -1.30 11.50 -4.92
N ARG A 110 -0.15 11.82 -4.35
CA ARG A 110 0.06 12.49 -3.05
C ARG A 110 -0.46 11.76 -1.81
N HIS A 111 -0.89 10.50 -1.93
CA HIS A 111 -1.25 9.70 -0.78
C HIS A 111 -0.03 9.26 0.03
N VAL A 112 -0.21 9.11 1.34
CA VAL A 112 0.85 8.83 2.32
C VAL A 112 0.52 7.53 3.05
N PHE A 113 1.53 6.68 3.22
CA PHE A 113 1.43 5.42 3.94
C PHE A 113 2.69 5.16 4.75
N HIS A 114 2.62 4.33 5.80
CA HIS A 114 3.83 3.81 6.44
C HIS A 114 4.67 3.06 5.41
N ARG A 115 5.99 3.20 5.49
CA ARG A 115 6.93 2.47 4.62
C ARG A 115 6.64 0.97 4.64
N ALA A 116 6.51 0.37 5.83
CA ALA A 116 6.25 -1.05 5.99
C ALA A 116 4.91 -1.49 5.37
N CYS A 117 3.86 -0.67 5.51
CA CYS A 117 2.54 -0.98 4.97
C CYS A 117 2.55 -1.01 3.44
N LEU A 118 3.15 0.00 2.81
CA LEU A 118 3.21 0.07 1.35
C LEU A 118 4.24 -0.93 0.79
N ASP A 119 5.31 -1.22 1.52
CA ASP A 119 6.29 -2.25 1.15
C ASP A 119 5.66 -3.64 1.07
N ARG A 120 4.88 -4.03 2.09
CA ARG A 120 4.13 -5.30 2.07
C ARG A 120 3.10 -5.34 0.94
N TRP A 121 2.41 -4.23 0.69
CA TRP A 121 1.47 -4.13 -0.43
C TRP A 121 2.15 -4.45 -1.78
N MET A 122 3.34 -3.89 -2.01
CA MET A 122 4.13 -4.18 -3.21
C MET A 122 4.63 -5.62 -3.26
N ASP A 123 4.98 -6.22 -2.12
CA ASP A 123 5.40 -7.62 -2.05
C ASP A 123 4.30 -8.59 -2.49
N HIS A 124 3.03 -8.22 -2.32
CA HIS A 124 1.88 -8.94 -2.84
C HIS A 124 1.55 -8.61 -4.31
N ASP A 125 2.58 -8.24 -5.08
CA ASP A 125 2.56 -7.91 -6.51
C ASP A 125 1.62 -6.76 -6.91
N GLN A 126 1.23 -5.92 -5.94
CA GLN A 126 0.41 -4.75 -6.18
C GLN A 126 1.27 -3.55 -6.62
N LYS A 127 0.95 -2.98 -7.79
CA LYS A 127 1.72 -1.89 -8.43
C LYS A 127 0.98 -0.56 -8.45
N THR A 128 -0.08 -0.45 -7.64
CA THR A 128 -1.00 0.69 -7.63
C THR A 128 -1.30 1.17 -6.22
N CYS A 129 -1.65 2.45 -6.09
CA CYS A 129 -2.01 3.08 -4.84
C CYS A 129 -3.23 2.38 -4.19
N PRO A 130 -3.17 2.00 -2.90
CA PRO A 130 -4.30 1.39 -2.19
C PRO A 130 -5.58 2.25 -2.17
N LEU A 131 -5.44 3.58 -2.23
CA LEU A 131 -6.57 4.51 -2.14
C LEU A 131 -7.20 4.83 -3.50
N CYS A 132 -6.38 5.15 -4.51
CA CYS A 132 -6.87 5.68 -5.79
C CYS A 132 -6.50 4.83 -7.01
N ARG A 133 -5.79 3.72 -6.82
CA ARG A 133 -5.34 2.80 -7.88
C ARG A 133 -4.44 3.42 -8.96
N THR A 134 -3.95 4.64 -8.77
CA THR A 134 -2.91 5.24 -9.61
C THR A 134 -1.66 4.36 -9.60
N SER A 135 -1.06 4.12 -10.77
CA SER A 135 0.20 3.38 -10.91
C SER A 135 1.33 4.04 -10.13
N PHE A 136 2.18 3.22 -9.49
CA PHE A 136 3.41 3.72 -8.88
C PHE A 136 4.45 4.10 -9.92
N VAL A 137 4.47 3.41 -11.07
CA VAL A 137 5.37 3.68 -12.18
C VAL A 137 4.71 4.74 -13.07
N PRO A 138 5.36 5.92 -13.27
CA PRO A 138 4.90 6.91 -14.24
C PRO A 138 4.92 6.36 -15.66
N ASP A 139 4.02 6.82 -16.51
CA ASP A 139 3.87 6.34 -17.90
C ASP A 139 5.18 6.47 -18.69
N GLU A 140 5.95 7.55 -18.47
CA GLU A 140 7.25 7.79 -19.12
C GLU A 140 8.33 6.74 -18.78
N LEU A 141 8.24 6.11 -17.60
CA LEU A 141 9.19 5.10 -17.13
C LEU A 141 8.68 3.66 -17.33
N GLN A 142 7.48 3.51 -17.90
CA GLN A 142 6.81 2.23 -17.97
C GLN A 142 7.54 1.24 -18.90
N ASP A 143 8.07 1.70 -20.03
CA ASP A 143 8.83 0.86 -20.96
C ASP A 143 10.15 0.37 -20.36
N GLU A 144 10.91 1.26 -19.70
CA GLU A 144 12.16 0.87 -19.01
C GLU A 144 11.86 -0.13 -17.88
N PHE A 145 10.80 0.12 -17.11
CA PHE A 145 10.37 -0.76 -16.03
C PHE A 145 10.00 -2.15 -16.57
N ASN A 146 9.21 -2.22 -17.65
CA ASN A 146 8.83 -3.48 -18.28
C ASN A 146 10.04 -4.23 -18.85
N GLN A 147 10.99 -3.51 -19.46
CA GLN A 147 12.22 -4.10 -19.97
C GLN A 147 13.07 -4.70 -18.83
N ARG A 148 13.20 -3.99 -17.71
CA ARG A 148 13.89 -4.48 -16.51
C ARG A 148 13.23 -5.73 -15.92
N LEU A 149 11.89 -5.74 -15.86
CA LEU A 149 11.13 -6.93 -15.43
C LEU A 149 11.36 -8.13 -16.36
N TRP A 150 11.33 -7.89 -17.67
CA TRP A 150 11.59 -8.94 -18.68
C TRP A 150 13.01 -9.49 -18.54
N ALA A 151 14.02 -8.62 -18.46
CA ALA A 151 15.41 -9.02 -18.29
C ALA A 151 15.61 -9.86 -17.01
N ALA A 152 14.94 -9.51 -15.91
CA ALA A 152 15.00 -10.25 -14.66
C ALA A 152 14.21 -11.58 -14.68
N SER A 153 13.27 -11.75 -15.62
CA SER A 153 12.45 -12.97 -15.74
C SER A 153 13.22 -14.15 -16.33
N GLY A 154 14.40 -13.92 -16.89
CA GLY A 154 15.24 -14.97 -17.48
C GLY A 154 14.63 -15.64 -18.72
N VAL A 155 13.56 -15.07 -19.28
CA VAL A 155 12.97 -15.54 -20.53
C VAL A 155 13.88 -15.12 -21.67
N ASN A 156 14.59 -16.08 -22.25
CA ASN A 156 15.48 -15.86 -23.39
C ASN A 156 14.69 -15.25 -24.55
N ASP A 157 15.24 -14.20 -25.20
CA ASP A 157 14.62 -13.43 -26.29
C ASP A 157 14.33 -14.28 -27.53
N PHE A 158 13.30 -15.12 -27.48
CA PHE A 158 12.79 -15.83 -28.66
C PHE A 158 11.97 -14.91 -29.57
N TYR A 159 11.78 -13.63 -29.19
CA TYR A 159 10.96 -12.64 -29.91
C TYR A 159 11.68 -11.94 -31.07
N SER A 160 12.98 -12.16 -31.26
CA SER A 160 13.75 -11.55 -32.36
C SER A 160 13.65 -12.28 -33.70
N ASP A 161 13.02 -13.46 -33.78
CA ASP A 161 13.08 -14.30 -34.99
C ASP A 161 11.91 -14.11 -35.99
N TYR A 162 10.87 -13.36 -35.66
CA TYR A 162 9.75 -13.08 -36.59
C TYR A 162 9.76 -11.70 -37.23
N SER A 163 10.74 -10.85 -36.88
CA SER A 163 10.96 -9.58 -37.59
C SER A 163 11.75 -9.75 -38.89
N THR A 164 12.20 -10.95 -39.22
CA THR A 164 12.85 -11.27 -40.49
C THR A 164 11.97 -12.18 -41.32
N VAL A 165 10.84 -11.65 -41.82
CA VAL A 165 10.24 -12.18 -43.05
C VAL A 165 10.69 -11.24 -44.18
N PRO A 166 11.75 -11.57 -44.93
CA PRO A 166 12.00 -10.91 -46.20
C PRO A 166 10.79 -11.20 -47.10
N GLY A 167 10.25 -10.15 -47.71
CA GLY A 167 9.15 -10.26 -48.65
C GLY A 167 9.43 -11.33 -49.71
N LEU A 168 8.43 -12.18 -49.90
CA LEU A 168 8.26 -13.07 -51.05
C LEU A 168 6.82 -12.92 -51.52
#